data_AF-A0A936LWZ8-F1
#
_entry.id   AF-A0A936LWZ8-F1
#
_cell.length_a   1.000
_cell.length_b   1.000
_cell.length_c   1.000
_cell.angle_alpha   90.00
_cell.angle_beta   90.00
_cell.angle_gamma   90.00
#
_symmetry.space_group_name_H-M   'P 1'
#
loop_
_entity.id
_entity.type
_entity.pdbx_description
1 polymer ?
#
loop_
_entity_poly.entity_id
_entity_poly.type
_entity_poly.pdbx_seq_one_letter_code
_entity_poly.pdbx_strand_id
1 'polypeptide(L)' 'MTVAKTLRIFWDYLGPQMFFRISRSIIVNIDHIHQLNRNHAPSITLTDHSTTAVSAAR' A
#
# COMPACT_ATOMS: atom_id res chain seq x y z
N MET A 1 16.53 -6.28 16.12
CA MET A 1 15.21 -6.31 16.80
C MET A 1 14.12 -6.29 15.73
N THR A 2 13.58 -7.45 15.37
CA THR A 2 12.50 -7.53 14.37
C THR A 2 11.19 -7.24 15.07
N VAL A 3 10.74 -5.98 14.98
CA VAL A 3 9.49 -5.55 15.58
C VAL A 3 8.35 -6.15 14.77
N ALA A 4 7.84 -7.30 15.20
CA ALA A 4 6.61 -7.91 14.67
C ALA A 4 5.40 -7.11 15.16
N LYS A 5 5.31 -5.83 14.78
CA LYS A 5 4.09 -5.04 14.93
C LYS A 5 3.15 -5.42 13.79
N THR A 6 1.91 -5.71 14.12
CA THR A 6 0.86 -5.98 13.13
C THR A 6 0.64 -4.74 12.27
N LEU A 7 0.28 -4.91 10.99
CA LEU A 7 -0.08 -3.81 10.08
C LEU A 7 -1.13 -2.86 10.67
N ARG A 8 -2.00 -3.38 11.55
CA ARG A 8 -2.98 -2.59 12.28
C ARG A 8 -2.33 -1.48 13.12
N ILE A 9 -1.25 -1.80 13.82
CA ILE A 9 -0.52 -0.82 14.64
C ILE A 9 -0.01 0.31 13.75
N PHE A 10 0.62 -0.02 12.62
CA PHE A 10 1.11 1.00 11.69
C PHE A 10 -0.01 1.85 11.11
N TRP A 11 -1.16 1.25 10.78
CA TRP A 11 -2.33 1.98 10.32
C TRP A 11 -2.83 3.01 11.34
N ASP A 12 -2.90 2.61 12.62
CA ASP A 12 -3.36 3.47 13.71
C ASP A 12 -2.40 4.67 13.94
N TYR A 13 -1.10 4.51 13.67
CA TYR A 13 -0.10 5.59 13.79
C TYR A 13 -0.04 6.51 12.56
N LEU A 14 -0.12 5.94 11.35
CA LEU A 14 0.13 6.66 10.11
C LEU A 14 -1.06 7.52 9.67
N GLY A 15 -2.28 7.09 10.04
CA GLY A 15 -3.52 7.79 9.70
C GLY A 15 -3.88 7.74 8.21
N PRO A 16 -5.15 8.00 7.86
CA PRO A 16 -5.67 7.77 6.50
C PRO A 16 -5.35 8.88 5.50
N GLN A 17 -4.66 9.96 5.92
CA GLN A 17 -4.46 11.13 5.04
C GLN A 17 -3.42 10.87 3.95
N MET A 18 -2.31 10.21 4.30
CA MET A 18 -1.22 9.95 3.35
C MET A 18 -0.99 8.46 3.10
N PHE A 19 -1.57 7.58 3.91
CA PHE A 19 -1.38 6.14 3.80
C PHE A 19 -2.66 5.42 3.43
N PHE A 20 -2.56 4.51 2.48
CA PHE A 20 -3.68 3.69 2.00
C PHE A 20 -3.34 2.21 2.09
N ARG A 21 -4.30 1.43 2.58
CA ARG A 21 -4.18 -0.02 2.61
C ARG A 21 -4.68 -0.60 1.28
N ILE A 22 -3.77 -1.13 0.48
CA ILE A 22 -4.06 -1.67 -0.87
C ILE A 22 -4.20 -3.21 -0.88
N SER A 23 -3.82 -3.85 0.22
CA SER A 23 -3.94 -5.29 0.43
C SER A 23 -3.96 -5.59 1.93
N ARG A 24 -4.36 -6.82 2.31
CA ARG A 24 -4.30 -7.28 3.69
C ARG A 24 -2.89 -7.16 4.31
N SER A 25 -1.85 -7.23 3.49
CA SER A 25 -0.44 -7.21 3.89
C SER A 25 0.31 -5.92 3.53
N ILE A 26 -0.34 -4.92 2.91
CA ILE A 26 0.37 -3.78 2.31
C ILE A 26 -0.34 -2.46 2.61
N ILE A 27 0.41 -1.51 3.18
CA ILE A 27 0.06 -0.09 3.30
C ILE A 27 1.05 0.69 2.44
N VAL A 28 0.56 1.63 1.66
CA VAL A 28 1.35 2.46 0.74
C VAL A 28 1.19 3.93 1.12
N ASN A 29 2.27 4.69 1.07
CA ASN A 29 2.24 6.15 1.14
C ASN A 29 1.88 6.71 -0.26
N ILE A 30 0.86 7.56 -0.34
CA ILE A 30 0.37 8.17 -1.57
C ILE A 30 1.44 9.02 -2.27
N ASP A 31 2.34 9.66 -1.51
CA ASP A 31 3.40 10.50 -2.06
C ASP A 31 4.43 9.71 -2.88
N HIS A 32 4.48 8.40 -2.68
CA HIS A 32 5.38 7.49 -3.38
C HIS A 32 4.69 6.75 -4.53
N ILE A 33 3.44 7.07 -4.84
CA ILE A 33 2.74 6.48 -5.98
C ILE A 33 3.13 7.25 -7.24
N HIS A 34 3.78 6.56 -8.18
CA HIS A 34 4.11 7.12 -9.49
C HIS A 34 2.94 6.94 -10.46
N GLN A 35 2.38 5.73 -10.53
CA GLN A 35 1.31 5.40 -11.48
C GLN A 35 0.34 4.35 -10.90
N LEU A 36 -0.95 4.54 -11.19
CA LEU A 36 -1.99 3.54 -10.95
C LEU A 36 -2.36 2.86 -12.28
N ASN A 37 -2.28 1.54 -12.32
CA ASN A 37 -2.71 0.72 -13.44
C ASN A 37 -4.06 0.07 -13.12
N ARG A 38 -5.07 0.31 -13.97
CA ARG A 38 -6.46 -0.17 -13.79
C ARG A 38 -6.84 -1.30 -14.77
N ASN A 39 -5.86 -1.98 -15.33
CA ASN A 39 -6.11 -3.13 -16.21
C ASN A 39 -6.77 -4.30 -15.45
N HIS A 40 -6.99 -5.42 -16.14
CA HIS A 40 -7.61 -6.64 -15.60
C HIS A 40 -7.02 -7.11 -14.25
N ALA A 41 -5.76 -6.77 -13.95
CA ALA A 41 -5.17 -6.87 -12.62
C ALA A 41 -4.71 -5.47 -12.16
N PRO A 42 -5.44 -4.80 -11.24
CA PRO A 42 -5.05 -3.46 -10.79
C PRO A 42 -3.74 -3.51 -10.02
N SER A 43 -2.84 -2.57 -10.31
CA SER A 43 -1.52 -2.47 -9.67
C SER A 43 -1.09 -1.02 -9.50
N ILE A 44 -0.12 -0.80 -8.61
CA ILE A 44 0.48 0.50 -8.35
C ILE A 44 1.98 0.38 -8.61
N THR A 45 2.53 1.33 -9.36
CA THR A 45 3.96 1.52 -9.53
C THR A 45 4.41 2.65 -8.61
N LEU A 46 5.43 2.38 -7.80
CA LEU A 46 6.01 3.34 -6.87
C LEU A 46 7.12 4.16 -7.52
N THR A 47 7.57 5.22 -6.84
CA THR A 47 8.64 6.12 -7.31
C THR A 47 9.99 5.42 -7.51
N ASP A 48 10.20 4.27 -6.88
CA ASP A 48 11.39 3.42 -7.08
C ASP A 48 11.24 2.44 -8.25
N HIS A 49 10.18 2.58 -9.06
CA HIS A 49 9.78 1.69 -10.15
C HIS A 49 9.36 0.28 -9.73
N SER A 50 9.31 -0.02 -8.42
CA SER A 50 8.71 -1.26 -7.94
C SER A 50 7.21 -1.25 -8.22
N THR A 51 6.64 -2.42 -8.51
CA THR A 51 5.22 -2.56 -8.80
C THR A 51 4.60 -3.56 -7.85
N THR A 52 3.46 -3.18 -7.27
CA THR A 52 2.69 -4.05 -6.36
C THR A 52 1.25 -4.18 -6.83
N ALA A 53 0.69 -5.37 -6.71
CA ALA A 53 -0.71 -5.61 -7.01
C ALA A 53 -1.62 -4.96 -5.95
N VAL A 54 -2.74 -4.41 -6.41
CA VAL A 54 -3.84 -3.98 -5.54
C VAL A 54 -4.79 -5.17 -5.42
N SER A 55 -5.00 -5.64 -4.19
CA SER A 55 -5.97 -6.70 -3.96
C SER A 55 -7.37 -6.09 -4.00
N ALA A 56 -8.24 -6.62 -4.86
CA ALA A 56 -9.68 -6.37 -4.69
C ALA A 56 -10.08 -6.96 -3.33
N ALA A 57 -10.47 -6.11 -2.38
CA ALA A 57 -11.18 -6.57 -1.21
C ALA A 57 -12.54 -7.09 -1.71
N ARG A 58 -12.70 -8.42 -1.75
CA ARG A 58 -14.00 -9.06 -1.94
C ARG A 58 -14.77 -9.03 -0.62
#